data_AF-A0A9X2PKN9-F1
#
_entry.id   AF-A0A9X2PKN9-F1
#
_cell.length_a   1.000
_cell.length_b   1.000
_cell.length_c   1.000
_cell.angle_alpha   90.00
_cell.angle_beta   90.00
_cell.angle_gamma   90.00
#
_symmetry.space_group_name_H-M   'P 1'
#
loop_
_entity.id
_entity.type
_entity.pdbx_description
1 polymer ?
#
loop_
_entity_poly.entity_id
_entity_poly.type
_entity_poly.pdbx_seq_one_letter_code
_entity_poly.pdbx_strand_id
1 'polypeptide(L)'
;MRRKGEISPDAIRRDFPYSVWLPEQLATDMLRGARFYASAASRATVEHVDGQRWVAVWFGEEHDAQAFHRHAGGSMGRPSPDRACDVVRR
;
A
#
# COMPACT_ATOMS: atom_id res chain seq x y z
N MET A 1 20.17 16.77 9.82
CA MET A 1 19.41 17.72 8.96
C MET A 1 18.28 16.93 8.28
N ARG A 2 17.05 16.98 8.81
CA ARG A 2 15.89 16.26 8.23
C ARG A 2 15.27 17.13 7.13
N ARG A 3 15.05 16.60 5.92
CA ARG A 3 14.42 17.35 4.83
C ARG A 3 12.93 17.55 5.16
N LYS A 4 12.46 18.80 5.18
CA LYS A 4 11.03 19.11 5.26
C LYS A 4 10.32 18.40 4.11
N GLY A 5 9.48 17.41 4.41
CA GLY A 5 8.69 16.67 3.41
C GLY A 5 8.87 15.16 3.42
N GLU A 6 9.91 14.61 4.09
CA GLU A 6 9.98 13.17 4.34
C GLU A 6 9.00 12.79 5.45
N ILE A 7 7.83 12.29 5.07
CA ILE A 7 6.96 11.61 6.03
C ILE A 7 7.68 10.31 6.39
N SER A 8 8.13 10.22 7.65
CA SER A 8 8.81 9.03 8.13
C SER A 8 7.87 7.82 7.97
N PRO A 9 8.34 6.66 7.48
CA PRO A 9 7.48 5.49 7.28
C PRO A 9 6.77 5.09 8.58
N ASP A 10 7.40 5.27 9.74
CA ASP A 10 6.74 5.03 11.03
C ASP A 10 5.65 6.05 11.38
N ALA A 11 5.73 7.30 10.89
CA ALA A 11 4.65 8.27 11.03
C ALA A 11 3.47 7.89 10.12
N ILE A 12 3.74 7.47 8.88
CA ILE A 12 2.71 6.95 7.97
C ILE A 12 1.97 5.77 8.63
N ARG A 13 2.72 4.79 9.15
CA ARG A 13 2.13 3.62 9.81
C ARG A 13 1.32 3.96 11.08
N ARG A 14 1.58 5.10 11.72
CA ARG A 14 0.86 5.54 12.92
C ARG A 14 -0.42 6.30 12.56
N ASP A 15 -0.34 7.18 11.57
CA ASP A 15 -1.45 8.07 11.19
C ASP A 15 -2.41 7.41 10.18
N PHE A 16 -2.00 6.29 9.56
CA PHE A 16 -2.78 5.54 8.58
C PHE A 16 -2.84 4.05 8.99
N PRO A 17 -3.87 3.62 9.74
CA PRO A 17 -3.93 2.27 10.32
C PRO A 17 -4.31 1.17 9.32
N TYR A 18 -4.74 1.54 8.11
CA TYR A 18 -5.15 0.61 7.07
C TYR A 18 -4.10 0.56 5.96
N SER A 19 -3.77 -0.63 5.48
CA SER A 19 -2.79 -0.81 4.42
C SER A 19 -3.27 -1.79 3.36
N VAL A 20 -2.96 -1.54 2.09
CA VAL A 20 -3.19 -2.48 1.00
C VAL A 20 -1.85 -2.97 0.45
N TRP A 21 -1.63 -4.27 0.48
CA TRP A 21 -0.36 -4.89 0.10
C TRP A 21 -0.42 -5.43 -1.33
N LEU A 22 0.44 -4.91 -2.19
CA LEU A 22 0.49 -5.24 -3.61
C LEU A 22 1.87 -5.85 -3.94
N PRO A 23 1.97 -6.82 -4.87
CA PRO A 23 3.26 -7.18 -5.45
C PRO A 23 3.91 -5.95 -6.11
N GLU A 24 5.22 -5.81 -6.02
CA GLU A 24 5.94 -4.65 -6.57
C GLU A 24 5.65 -4.38 -8.05
N GLN A 25 5.55 -5.42 -8.88
CA GLN A 25 5.22 -5.28 -10.30
C GLN A 25 3.84 -4.65 -10.49
N LEU A 26 2.80 -5.21 -9.84
CA LEU A 26 1.44 -4.69 -9.90
C LEU A 26 1.36 -3.25 -9.38
N ALA A 27 2.02 -2.97 -8.25
CA ALA A 27 2.08 -1.63 -7.69
C ALA A 27 2.76 -0.64 -8.65
N THR A 28 3.85 -1.05 -9.30
CA THR A 28 4.58 -0.23 -10.25
C THR A 28 3.72 0.07 -11.48
N ASP A 29 3.00 -0.91 -12.03
CA ASP A 29 2.07 -0.72 -13.15
C ASP A 29 0.92 0.22 -12.76
N MET A 30 0.32 0.02 -11.58
CA MET A 30 -0.77 0.88 -11.08
C MET A 30 -0.31 2.32 -10.78
N LEU A 31 0.88 2.48 -10.20
CA LEU A 31 1.45 3.80 -9.86
C LEU A 31 2.01 4.51 -11.10
N ARG A 32 2.53 3.80 -12.11
CA ARG A 32 2.94 4.38 -13.40
C ARG A 32 1.77 4.71 -14.32
N GLY A 33 0.69 3.92 -14.27
CA GLY A 33 -0.55 4.17 -15.00
C GLY A 33 -1.37 5.34 -14.46
N ALA A 34 -0.94 5.93 -13.33
CA ALA A 34 -1.37 7.17 -12.69
C ALA A 34 -2.59 7.87 -13.33
N ARG A 35 -3.79 7.37 -13.04
CA ARG A 35 -5.01 8.18 -13.21
C ARG A 35 -5.90 8.25 -11.98
N PHE A 36 -5.63 7.48 -10.91
CA PHE A 36 -6.59 7.38 -9.81
C PHE A 36 -6.09 7.73 -8.41
N TYR A 37 -4.79 7.60 -8.06
CA TYR A 37 -4.37 7.81 -6.66
C TYR A 37 -2.98 8.45 -6.47
N ALA A 38 -2.77 9.65 -7.02
CA ALA A 38 -1.57 10.46 -6.71
C ALA A 38 -1.43 10.75 -5.20
N SER A 39 -2.55 10.77 -4.45
CA SER A 39 -2.58 10.93 -3.00
C SER A 39 -2.04 9.71 -2.23
N ALA A 40 -2.13 8.51 -2.82
CA ALA A 40 -1.68 7.27 -2.19
C ALA A 40 -0.18 6.99 -2.43
N ALA A 41 0.39 7.52 -3.53
CA ALA A 41 1.82 7.37 -3.84
C ALA A 41 2.74 7.94 -2.74
N SER A 42 2.33 9.04 -2.11
CA SER A 42 3.07 9.66 -0.99
C SER A 42 2.97 8.87 0.32
N ARG A 43 2.10 7.86 0.37
CA ARG A 43 1.82 7.00 1.52
C ARG A 43 2.02 5.53 1.14
N ALA A 44 2.94 5.23 0.24
CA ALA A 44 3.31 3.86 -0.10
C ALA A 44 4.69 3.53 0.47
N THR A 45 4.86 2.33 1.03
CA THR A 45 6.15 1.82 1.51
C THR A 45 6.46 0.50 0.84
N VAL A 46 7.74 0.24 0.56
CA VAL A 46 8.21 -1.05 0.06
C VAL A 46 8.60 -1.92 1.25
N GLU A 47 8.07 -3.12 1.31
CA GLU A 47 8.26 -4.09 2.38
C GLU A 47 8.73 -5.41 1.76
N HIS A 48 9.56 -6.17 2.48
CA HIS A 48 10.01 -7.48 2.04
C HIS A 48 9.30 -8.54 2.88
N VAL A 49 8.50 -9.40 2.24
CA VAL A 49 7.75 -10.49 2.89
C VAL A 49 8.14 -11.78 2.20
N ASP A 50 8.63 -12.76 2.96
CA ASP A 50 9.06 -14.08 2.46
C ASP A 50 10.05 -14.01 1.28
N GLY A 51 10.96 -13.02 1.30
CA GLY A 51 11.95 -12.80 0.24
C GLY A 51 11.40 -12.10 -1.02
N GLN A 52 10.11 -11.77 -1.05
CA GLN A 52 9.46 -11.05 -2.15
C GLN A 52 9.22 -9.58 -1.77
N ARG A 53 9.32 -8.69 -2.77
CA ARG A 53 9.04 -7.25 -2.61
C ARG A 53 7.56 -6.97 -2.76
N TRP A 54 7.01 -6.33 -1.74
CA TRP A 54 5.63 -5.87 -1.67
C TRP A 54 5.59 -4.36 -1.48
N VAL A 55 4.53 -3.73 -1.96
CA VAL A 55 4.25 -2.32 -1.75
C VAL A 55 3.00 -2.24 -0.88
N ALA A 56 3.15 -1.70 0.32
CA ALA A 56 2.05 -1.39 1.21
C ALA A 56 1.60 0.06 0.97
N VAL A 57 0.34 0.23 0.58
CA VAL A 57 -0.29 1.55 0.39
C VAL A 57 -1.14 1.86 1.61
N TRP A 58 -0.86 2.97 2.29
CA TRP A 58 -1.45 3.29 3.58
C TRP A 58 -2.63 4.28 3.46
N PHE A 59 -3.71 4.00 4.18
CA PHE A 59 -4.98 4.73 4.19
C PHE A 59 -5.41 5.07 5.63
N GLY A 60 -6.03 6.23 5.77
CA GLY A 60 -6.56 6.69 7.07
C GLY A 60 -7.88 6.03 7.40
N GLU A 61 -8.64 5.72 6.35
CA GLU A 61 -9.99 5.19 6.41
C GLU A 61 -10.05 3.79 5.80
N GLU A 62 -10.80 2.90 6.44
CA GLU A 62 -10.98 1.52 5.97
C GLU A 62 -11.68 1.48 4.61
N HIS A 63 -12.67 2.36 4.40
CA HIS A 63 -13.46 2.40 3.18
C HIS A 63 -12.60 2.76 1.96
N ASP A 64 -11.60 3.63 2.12
CA ASP A 64 -10.64 4.00 1.09
C ASP A 64 -9.72 2.82 0.75
N ALA A 65 -9.23 2.11 1.77
CA ALA A 65 -8.41 0.91 1.59
C ALA A 65 -9.20 -0.19 0.87
N GLN A 66 -10.47 -0.41 1.23
CA GLN A 66 -11.34 -1.37 0.56
C GLN A 66 -11.72 -0.96 -0.86
N ALA A 67 -11.97 0.32 -1.12
CA ALA A 67 -12.22 0.83 -2.46
C ALA A 67 -10.99 0.60 -3.37
N PHE A 68 -9.80 0.89 -2.85
CA PHE A 68 -8.55 0.65 -3.53
C PHE A 68 -8.31 -0.85 -3.77
N HIS A 69 -8.54 -1.69 -2.77
CA HIS A 69 -8.41 -3.15 -2.88
C HIS A 69 -9.34 -3.78 -3.92
N ARG A 70 -10.62 -3.35 -3.95
CA ARG A 70 -11.57 -3.78 -4.98
C ARG A 70 -11.15 -3.35 -6.38
N HIS A 71 -10.54 -2.18 -6.51
CA HIS A 71 -10.03 -1.69 -7.79
C HIS A 71 -8.74 -2.42 -8.22
N ALA A 72 -7.85 -2.72 -7.28
CA ALA A 72 -6.59 -3.44 -7.51
C ALA A 72 -6.79 -4.94 -7.77
N GLY A 73 -7.94 -5.50 -7.35
CA GLY A 73 -8.37 -6.85 -7.71
C GLY A 73 -7.98 -7.97 -6.72
N GLY A 74 -8.26 -7.79 -5.42
CA GLY A 74 -7.88 -8.78 -4.38
C GLY A 74 -9.02 -9.52 -3.66
N SER A 75 -8.65 -10.57 -2.92
CA SER A 75 -9.50 -11.31 -1.96
C SER A 75 -8.85 -11.29 -0.57
N MET A 76 -9.62 -11.05 0.50
CA MET A 76 -9.10 -10.90 1.87
C MET A 76 -8.31 -12.13 2.38
N GLY A 77 -7.03 -11.94 2.71
CA GLY A 77 -6.17 -12.93 3.37
C GLY A 77 -4.85 -12.35 3.89
N ARG A 78 -4.03 -13.16 4.55
CA ARG A 78 -2.65 -12.82 4.92
C ARG A 78 -1.82 -12.80 3.62
N PRO A 79 -0.84 -11.88 3.43
CA PRO A 79 -0.04 -11.83 2.21
C PRO A 79 0.54 -13.21 1.97
N SER A 80 -0.02 -13.88 0.99
CA SER A 80 0.45 -15.17 0.51
C SER A 80 1.16 -14.87 -0.80
N PRO A 81 2.31 -15.48 -1.09
CA PRO A 81 3.04 -15.24 -2.33
C PRO A 81 2.19 -15.46 -3.61
N ASP A 82 1.06 -16.16 -3.46
CA ASP A 82 0.10 -16.49 -4.50
C ASP A 82 -1.10 -15.52 -4.66
N ARG A 83 -1.34 -14.58 -3.73
CA ARG A 83 -2.48 -13.65 -3.78
C ARG A 83 -2.05 -12.19 -3.80
N ALA A 84 -2.31 -11.52 -4.91
CA ALA A 84 -2.09 -10.08 -5.03
C ALA A 84 -3.24 -9.30 -4.36
N CYS A 85 -2.90 -8.28 -3.58
CA CYS A 85 -3.80 -7.32 -2.93
C CYS A 85 -4.52 -7.83 -1.67
N ASP A 86 -4.11 -7.31 -0.50
CA ASP A 86 -4.77 -7.55 0.79
C ASP A 86 -4.91 -6.28 1.62
N VAL A 87 -6.09 -6.06 2.23
CA VAL A 87 -6.31 -5.00 3.23
C VAL A 87 -5.91 -5.52 4.60
N VAL A 88 -4.91 -4.89 5.22
CA VAL A 88 -4.41 -5.24 6.56
C VAL A 88 -4.55 -4.04 7.48
N ARG A 89 -5.21 -4.26 8.63
CA ARG A 89 -5.27 -3.31 9.75
C ARG A 89 -4.11 -3.60 10.71
N ARG A 90 -3.32 -2.57 11.03
CA ARG A 90 -2.21 -2.66 12.00
C ARG A 90 -2.68 -2.48 13.44
#